data_AF-A0A9P7N963-F1
#
_entry.id   AF-A0A9P7N963-F1
#
_cell.length_a   1.000
_cell.length_b   1.000
_cell.length_c   1.000
_cell.angle_alpha   90.00
_cell.angle_beta   90.00
_cell.angle_gamma   90.00
#
_symmetry.space_group_name_H-M   'P 1'
#
loop_
_entity.id
_entity.type
_entity.pdbx_description
1 polymer ?
#
loop_
_entity_poly.entity_id
_entity_poly.type
_entity_poly.pdbx_seq_one_letter_code
_entity_poly.pdbx_strand_id
1 'polypeptide(L)'
;MAKGVEGSKRKRALTEDKPAKRRRSSSVESDDPNAKILLLEQGILESKKNYNDISVLLTTAGQYANGEPESMLAAVALCRVFMRLLAQGCLIAKKSLSEKDLVVVGWLKDQLSQYKVILLNLLGEEELAVTALTLSMRLLKAEGQFLYDKEEYSFPTAFLESIVGAILVSDNEDVRRAFIEEYAEQYDDIRFFTFKSV
;
A
#
# COMPACT_ATOMS: atom_id res chain seq x y z
N MET A 1 -43.90 -73.14 -16.55
CA MET A 1 -43.07 -72.41 -15.57
C MET A 1 -41.60 -72.61 -15.94
N ALA A 2 -40.86 -71.49 -16.09
CA ALA A 2 -39.41 -71.31 -16.30
C ALA A 2 -38.71 -71.86 -17.58
N LYS A 3 -38.13 -70.91 -18.35
CA LYS A 3 -37.05 -70.91 -19.40
C LYS A 3 -37.47 -69.86 -20.45
N GLY A 4 -36.75 -68.79 -20.81
CA GLY A 4 -35.31 -68.53 -20.88
C GLY A 4 -34.92 -68.39 -22.37
N VAL A 5 -34.21 -67.29 -22.71
CA VAL A 5 -33.24 -67.11 -23.83
C VAL A 5 -33.63 -66.18 -25.03
N GLU A 6 -32.86 -65.08 -25.11
CA GLU A 6 -32.28 -64.29 -26.24
C GLU A 6 -33.09 -63.58 -27.34
N GLY A 7 -32.61 -62.37 -27.70
CA GLY A 7 -32.84 -61.79 -29.04
C GLY A 7 -32.72 -60.27 -29.17
N SER A 8 -31.52 -59.79 -29.50
CA SER A 8 -31.09 -58.39 -29.77
C SER A 8 -31.91 -57.58 -30.79
N LYS A 9 -32.15 -56.26 -30.54
CA LYS A 9 -31.74 -55.08 -31.39
C LYS A 9 -32.45 -53.73 -31.08
N ARG A 10 -31.62 -52.72 -30.72
CA ARG A 10 -31.65 -51.26 -31.05
C ARG A 10 -32.89 -50.38 -30.77
N LYS A 11 -32.72 -49.31 -29.96
CA LYS A 11 -32.63 -47.89 -30.41
C LYS A 11 -32.37 -46.92 -29.24
N ARG A 12 -31.51 -45.91 -29.49
CA ARG A 12 -31.14 -44.77 -28.62
C ARG A 12 -32.35 -43.93 -28.19
N ALA A 13 -32.31 -43.36 -26.96
CA ALA A 13 -32.26 -41.91 -26.73
C ALA A 13 -32.28 -41.53 -25.23
N LEU A 14 -31.28 -40.70 -24.88
CA LEU A 14 -31.32 -39.53 -23.98
C LEU A 14 -31.56 -39.74 -22.48
N THR A 15 -30.44 -39.75 -21.78
CA THR A 15 -30.25 -39.57 -20.34
C THR A 15 -30.78 -38.23 -19.82
N GLU A 16 -31.66 -38.30 -18.83
CA GLU A 16 -31.77 -37.30 -17.75
C GLU A 16 -30.41 -37.16 -17.05
N ASP A 17 -30.01 -35.94 -16.64
CA ASP A 17 -29.96 -35.55 -15.22
C ASP A 17 -29.26 -34.17 -15.02
N LYS A 18 -29.87 -33.32 -14.18
CA LYS A 18 -29.33 -32.16 -13.42
C LYS A 18 -28.71 -30.93 -14.14
N PRO A 19 -29.39 -29.76 -14.13
CA PRO A 19 -28.72 -28.48 -14.32
C PRO A 19 -27.92 -28.10 -13.08
N ALA A 20 -26.59 -28.17 -13.20
CA ALA A 20 -25.65 -27.64 -12.23
C ALA A 20 -25.96 -26.17 -11.95
N LYS A 21 -26.19 -25.85 -10.66
CA LYS A 21 -26.27 -24.48 -10.14
C LYS A 21 -25.02 -23.72 -10.58
N ARG A 22 -25.15 -22.90 -11.62
CA ARG A 22 -24.25 -21.80 -11.94
C ARG A 22 -24.17 -20.93 -10.70
N ARG A 23 -23.08 -21.06 -9.93
CA ARG A 23 -22.64 -20.04 -8.97
C ARG A 23 -22.37 -18.77 -9.78
N ARG A 24 -23.39 -17.92 -9.86
CA ARG A 24 -23.25 -16.52 -10.23
C ARG A 24 -22.50 -15.89 -9.06
N SER A 25 -21.20 -15.71 -9.21
CA SER A 25 -20.44 -14.81 -8.34
C SER A 25 -21.02 -13.42 -8.57
N SER A 26 -21.99 -13.04 -7.75
CA SER A 26 -22.35 -11.64 -7.57
C SER A 26 -21.11 -10.99 -6.95
N SER A 27 -20.28 -10.37 -7.79
CA SER A 27 -19.46 -9.25 -7.35
C SER A 27 -20.45 -8.25 -6.79
N VAL A 28 -20.55 -8.22 -5.46
CA VAL A 28 -21.17 -7.11 -4.78
C VAL A 28 -20.14 -6.01 -4.96
N GLU A 29 -20.28 -5.23 -6.04
CA GLU A 29 -19.63 -3.94 -6.14
C GLU A 29 -20.09 -3.19 -4.89
N SER A 30 -19.26 -3.17 -3.86
CA SER A 30 -19.56 -2.40 -2.67
C SER A 30 -19.49 -0.94 -3.10
N ASP A 31 -20.63 -0.28 -3.17
CA ASP A 31 -20.71 1.18 -3.32
C ASP A 31 -20.08 1.94 -2.14
N ASP A 32 -19.57 1.22 -1.13
CA ASP A 32 -18.76 1.78 -0.04
C ASP A 32 -17.34 2.11 -0.53
N PRO A 33 -16.96 3.39 -0.58
CA PRO A 33 -15.65 3.80 -1.07
C PRO A 33 -14.51 3.34 -0.13
N ASN A 34 -14.79 3.10 1.15
CA ASN A 34 -13.81 2.54 2.09
C ASN A 34 -13.50 1.08 1.78
N ALA A 35 -14.54 0.27 1.53
CA ALA A 35 -14.36 -1.11 1.07
C ALA A 35 -13.58 -1.18 -0.24
N LYS A 36 -13.82 -0.23 -1.16
CA LYS A 36 -13.06 -0.13 -2.41
C LYS A 36 -11.56 0.13 -2.16
N ILE A 37 -11.20 1.02 -1.23
CA ILE A 37 -9.79 1.25 -0.87
C ILE A 37 -9.12 -0.03 -0.37
N LEU A 38 -9.80 -0.79 0.50
CA LEU A 38 -9.27 -2.04 1.03
C LEU A 38 -9.10 -3.11 -0.06
N LEU A 39 -10.02 -3.17 -1.04
CA LEU A 39 -9.90 -4.06 -2.19
C LEU A 39 -8.73 -3.68 -3.10
N LEU A 40 -8.52 -2.38 -3.35
CA LEU A 40 -7.36 -1.90 -4.11
C LEU A 40 -6.06 -2.26 -3.40
N GLU A 41 -5.97 -2.02 -2.09
CA GLU A 41 -4.82 -2.41 -1.26
C GLU A 41 -4.50 -3.90 -1.42
N GLN A 42 -5.50 -4.76 -1.22
CA GLN A 42 -5.33 -6.20 -1.32
C GLN A 42 -4.90 -6.61 -2.74
N GLY A 43 -5.54 -6.05 -3.77
CA GLY A 43 -5.21 -6.31 -5.16
C GLY A 43 -3.76 -5.97 -5.51
N ILE A 44 -3.25 -4.82 -5.05
CA ILE A 44 -1.86 -4.39 -5.27
C ILE A 44 -0.87 -5.39 -4.64
N LEU A 45 -1.18 -5.87 -3.42
CA LEU A 45 -0.32 -6.79 -2.68
C LEU A 45 -0.34 -8.22 -3.25
N GLU A 46 -1.41 -8.61 -3.94
CA GLU A 46 -1.53 -9.93 -4.57
C GLU A 46 -0.82 -10.01 -5.92
N SER A 47 -0.83 -8.93 -6.71
CA SER A 47 -0.29 -8.98 -8.07
C SER A 47 0.31 -7.67 -8.55
N LYS A 48 1.51 -7.77 -9.16
CA LYS A 48 2.15 -6.66 -9.88
C LYS A 48 1.29 -6.07 -11.01
N LYS A 49 0.31 -6.83 -11.51
CA LYS A 49 -0.63 -6.36 -12.54
C LYS A 49 -1.52 -5.21 -12.05
N ASN A 50 -1.73 -5.14 -10.74
CA ASN A 50 -2.60 -4.17 -10.10
C ASN A 50 -1.82 -2.94 -9.60
N TYR A 51 -0.53 -2.80 -9.94
CA TYR A 51 0.27 -1.65 -9.51
C TYR A 51 -0.31 -0.30 -9.94
N ASN A 52 -1.02 -0.24 -11.06
CA ASN A 52 -1.70 0.99 -11.49
C ASN A 52 -2.72 1.51 -10.47
N ASP A 53 -3.26 0.64 -9.61
CA ASP A 53 -4.20 1.03 -8.54
C ASP A 53 -3.52 1.89 -7.46
N ILE A 54 -2.18 1.88 -7.37
CA ILE A 54 -1.42 2.80 -6.50
C ILE A 54 -1.71 4.25 -6.89
N SER A 55 -1.82 4.56 -8.19
CA SER A 55 -2.14 5.91 -8.66
C SER A 55 -3.57 6.34 -8.28
N VAL A 56 -4.51 5.39 -8.22
CA VAL A 56 -5.86 5.64 -7.74
C VAL A 56 -5.82 5.98 -6.25
N LEU A 57 -5.13 5.18 -5.44
CA LEU A 57 -4.97 5.45 -4.01
C LEU A 57 -4.23 6.76 -3.73
N LEU A 58 -3.21 7.11 -4.52
CA LEU A 58 -2.49 8.39 -4.41
C LEU A 58 -3.43 9.57 -4.69
N THR A 59 -4.27 9.46 -5.71
CA THR A 59 -5.25 10.50 -6.05
C THR A 59 -6.26 10.67 -4.92
N THR A 60 -6.81 9.57 -4.40
CA THR A 60 -7.75 9.61 -3.27
C THR A 60 -7.10 10.17 -2.02
N ALA A 61 -5.86 9.77 -1.70
CA ALA A 61 -5.12 10.31 -0.56
C ALA A 61 -4.85 11.80 -0.71
N GLY A 62 -4.57 12.28 -1.93
CA GLY A 62 -4.36 13.70 -2.25
C GLY A 62 -5.60 14.58 -2.14
N GLN A 63 -6.80 14.00 -1.99
CA GLN A 63 -8.05 14.74 -1.80
C GLN A 63 -8.29 15.16 -0.34
N TYR A 64 -7.31 14.97 0.56
CA TYR A 64 -7.44 15.30 1.99
C TYR A 64 -7.90 16.74 2.25
N ALA A 65 -7.47 17.70 1.41
CA ALA A 65 -7.86 19.10 1.53
C ALA A 65 -9.36 19.35 1.26
N ASN A 66 -10.04 18.42 0.60
CA ASN A 66 -11.48 18.47 0.37
C ASN A 66 -12.28 17.95 1.58
N GLY A 67 -11.61 17.43 2.62
CA GLY A 67 -12.25 16.85 3.80
C GLY A 67 -12.89 15.48 3.55
N GLU A 68 -12.51 14.79 2.47
CA GLU A 68 -13.04 13.46 2.14
C GLU A 68 -12.51 12.43 3.15
N PRO A 69 -13.38 11.72 3.90
CA PRO A 69 -12.95 10.79 4.95
C PRO A 69 -12.11 9.63 4.39
N GLU A 70 -12.31 9.29 3.12
CA GLU A 70 -11.57 8.25 2.41
C GLU A 70 -10.10 8.59 2.20
N SER A 71 -9.74 9.87 2.16
CA SER A 71 -8.36 10.30 1.90
C SER A 71 -7.39 9.78 2.96
N MET A 72 -7.79 9.85 4.23
CA MET A 72 -6.96 9.33 5.32
C MET A 72 -6.84 7.81 5.25
N LEU A 73 -7.94 7.11 4.92
CA LEU A 73 -7.91 5.65 4.76
C LEU A 73 -7.00 5.24 3.60
N ALA A 74 -7.06 5.95 2.47
CA ALA A 74 -6.18 5.73 1.32
C ALA A 74 -4.71 5.98 1.68
N ALA A 75 -4.41 7.03 2.45
CA ALA A 75 -3.06 7.30 2.94
C ALA A 75 -2.54 6.16 3.84
N VAL A 76 -3.38 5.63 4.73
CA VAL A 76 -3.00 4.48 5.58
C VAL A 76 -2.80 3.20 4.74
N ALA A 77 -3.68 2.93 3.77
CA ALA A 77 -3.56 1.80 2.86
C ALA A 77 -2.26 1.86 2.04
N LEU A 78 -1.93 3.03 1.49
CA LEU A 78 -0.67 3.27 0.79
C LEU A 78 0.55 3.01 1.68
N CYS A 79 0.51 3.41 2.96
CA CYS A 79 1.59 3.11 3.89
C CYS A 79 1.84 1.60 3.97
N ARG A 80 0.78 0.79 4.12
CA ARG A 80 0.88 -0.67 4.19
C ARG A 80 1.39 -1.26 2.88
N VAL A 81 0.90 -0.78 1.74
CA VAL A 81 1.38 -1.17 0.41
C VAL A 81 2.89 -0.92 0.30
N PHE A 82 3.34 0.31 0.52
CA PHE A 82 4.76 0.65 0.35
C PHE A 82 5.66 -0.06 1.34
N MET A 83 5.27 -0.17 2.61
CA MET A 83 6.04 -0.96 3.59
C MET A 83 6.21 -2.42 3.12
N ARG A 84 5.16 -3.02 2.57
CA ARG A 84 5.22 -4.41 2.09
C ARG A 84 6.01 -4.55 0.80
N LEU A 85 5.89 -3.61 -0.14
CA LEU A 85 6.69 -3.58 -1.36
C LEU A 85 8.19 -3.36 -1.07
N LEU A 86 8.50 -2.49 -0.10
CA LEU A 86 9.86 -2.28 0.41
C LEU A 86 10.42 -3.58 1.00
N ALA A 87 9.70 -4.20 1.94
CA ALA A 87 10.13 -5.45 2.58
C ALA A 87 10.33 -6.61 1.59
N GLN A 88 9.58 -6.63 0.48
CA GLN A 88 9.74 -7.60 -0.62
C GLN A 88 10.92 -7.27 -1.55
N GLY A 89 11.56 -6.11 -1.39
CA GLY A 89 12.61 -5.63 -2.28
C GLY A 89 12.09 -5.21 -3.66
N CYS A 90 10.80 -4.93 -3.81
CA CYS A 90 10.19 -4.54 -5.09
C CYS A 90 10.67 -3.18 -5.60
N LEU A 91 11.25 -2.34 -4.73
CA LEU A 91 11.82 -1.04 -5.08
C LEU A 91 13.35 -1.09 -5.26
N ILE A 92 13.96 -2.26 -5.20
CA ILE A 92 15.42 -2.42 -5.36
C ILE A 92 15.74 -2.77 -6.82
N ALA A 93 16.53 -1.92 -7.47
CA ALA A 93 17.02 -2.19 -8.82
C ALA A 93 18.19 -3.18 -8.75
N LYS A 94 17.94 -4.45 -9.09
CA LYS A 94 18.97 -5.50 -9.14
C LYS A 94 19.45 -5.71 -10.57
N LYS A 95 20.75 -6.04 -10.73
CA LYS A 95 21.37 -6.29 -12.05
C LYS A 95 20.75 -7.46 -12.81
N SER A 96 20.05 -8.35 -12.11
CA SER A 96 19.38 -9.53 -12.68
C SER A 96 17.97 -9.25 -13.23
N LEU A 97 17.43 -8.04 -13.04
CA LEU A 97 16.09 -7.68 -13.49
C LEU A 97 16.05 -7.42 -15.00
N SER A 98 14.92 -7.72 -15.63
CA SER A 98 14.69 -7.34 -17.02
C SER A 98 14.55 -5.82 -17.15
N GLU A 99 14.78 -5.27 -18.35
CA GLU A 99 14.55 -3.83 -18.61
C GLU A 99 13.14 -3.39 -18.25
N LYS A 100 12.13 -4.23 -18.52
CA LYS A 100 10.73 -3.97 -18.15
C LYS A 100 10.55 -3.89 -16.64
N ASP A 101 11.18 -4.79 -15.89
CA ASP A 101 11.11 -4.76 -14.43
C ASP A 101 11.83 -3.53 -13.86
N LEU A 102 12.93 -3.09 -14.47
CA LEU A 102 13.63 -1.87 -14.06
C LEU A 102 12.76 -0.62 -14.27
N VAL A 103 12.00 -0.56 -15.37
CA VAL A 103 11.01 0.51 -15.58
C VAL A 103 9.94 0.51 -14.49
N VAL A 104 9.43 -0.67 -14.12
CA VAL A 104 8.45 -0.81 -13.02
C VAL A 104 9.05 -0.37 -11.69
N VAL A 105 10.29 -0.74 -11.38
CA VAL A 105 11.00 -0.30 -10.16
C VAL A 105 11.13 1.22 -10.13
N GLY A 106 11.54 1.84 -11.23
CA GLY A 106 11.62 3.31 -11.34
C GLY A 106 10.28 3.96 -11.06
N TRP A 107 9.23 3.48 -11.74
CA TRP A 107 7.87 3.98 -11.56
C TRP A 107 7.37 3.83 -10.11
N LEU A 108 7.64 2.70 -9.45
CA LEU A 108 7.29 2.50 -8.03
C LEU A 108 8.00 3.48 -7.10
N LYS A 109 9.26 3.82 -7.38
CA LYS A 109 9.99 4.85 -6.63
C LYS A 109 9.37 6.23 -6.82
N ASP A 110 8.92 6.55 -8.03
CA ASP A 110 8.21 7.80 -8.30
C ASP A 110 6.87 7.85 -7.55
N GLN A 111 6.13 6.74 -7.48
CA GLN A 111 4.91 6.66 -6.69
C GLN A 111 5.18 6.82 -5.18
N LEU A 112 6.25 6.19 -4.66
CA LEU A 112 6.67 6.36 -3.27
C LEU A 112 7.04 7.82 -2.99
N SER A 113 7.74 8.49 -3.91
CA SER A 113 8.09 9.90 -3.77
C SER A 113 6.84 10.79 -3.71
N GLN A 114 5.84 10.53 -4.54
CA GLN A 114 4.55 11.24 -4.49
C GLN A 114 3.83 11.00 -3.16
N TYR A 115 3.86 9.76 -2.66
CA TYR A 115 3.26 9.44 -1.36
C TYR A 115 3.91 10.21 -0.20
N LYS A 116 5.24 10.34 -0.21
CA LYS A 116 5.95 11.17 0.77
C LYS A 116 5.50 12.62 0.74
N VAL A 117 5.32 13.20 -0.45
CA VAL A 117 4.81 14.58 -0.58
C VAL A 117 3.42 14.71 0.04
N ILE A 118 2.54 13.74 -0.20
CA ILE A 118 1.20 13.73 0.43
C ILE A 118 1.33 13.67 1.96
N LEU A 119 2.19 12.80 2.50
CA LEU A 119 2.41 12.72 3.95
C LEU A 119 2.95 14.04 4.54
N LEU A 120 3.89 14.69 3.85
CA LEU A 120 4.42 15.98 4.28
C LEU A 120 3.35 17.07 4.27
N ASN A 121 2.47 17.07 3.27
CA ASN A 121 1.36 18.02 3.26
C ASN A 121 0.34 17.74 4.37
N LEU A 122 0.05 16.47 4.64
CA LEU A 122 -0.84 16.06 5.74
C LEU A 122 -0.28 16.44 7.13
N LEU A 123 1.05 16.59 7.28
CA LEU A 123 1.66 17.13 8.51
C LEU A 123 1.30 18.61 8.76
N GLY A 124 0.93 19.34 7.70
CA GLY A 124 0.45 20.71 7.79
C GLY A 124 -1.03 20.82 8.20
N GLU A 125 -1.79 19.73 8.13
CA GLU A 125 -3.22 19.72 8.46
C GLU A 125 -3.42 19.39 9.94
N GLU A 126 -3.96 20.33 10.72
CA GLU A 126 -4.02 20.26 12.18
C GLU A 126 -4.61 18.94 12.70
N GLU A 127 -5.75 18.53 12.16
CA GLU A 127 -6.48 17.32 12.58
C GLU A 127 -5.80 16.01 12.14
N LEU A 128 -4.97 16.05 11.09
CA LEU A 128 -4.37 14.85 10.48
C LEU A 128 -2.87 14.69 10.82
N ALA A 129 -2.23 15.75 11.32
CA ALA A 129 -0.78 15.85 11.47
C ALA A 129 -0.17 14.71 12.31
N VAL A 130 -0.75 14.38 13.46
CA VAL A 130 -0.23 13.30 14.33
C VAL A 130 -0.30 11.93 13.64
N THR A 131 -1.37 11.67 12.89
CA THR A 131 -1.49 10.43 12.13
C THR A 131 -0.52 10.42 10.96
N ALA A 132 -0.38 11.54 10.24
CA ALA A 132 0.58 11.71 9.16
C ALA A 132 2.02 11.52 9.63
N LEU A 133 2.35 12.02 10.83
CA LEU A 133 3.65 11.79 11.49
C LEU A 133 3.90 10.31 11.72
N THR A 134 2.91 9.62 12.30
CA THR A 134 3.02 8.17 12.55
C THR A 134 3.27 7.40 11.25
N LEU A 135 2.57 7.73 10.16
CA LEU A 135 2.78 7.10 8.85
C LEU A 135 4.18 7.43 8.29
N SER A 136 4.60 8.69 8.39
CA SER A 136 5.91 9.15 7.93
C SER A 136 7.06 8.42 8.65
N MET A 137 6.98 8.29 9.97
CA MET A 137 8.01 7.61 10.76
C MET A 137 8.04 6.09 10.52
N ARG A 138 6.88 5.47 10.29
CA ARG A 138 6.80 4.05 9.87
C ARG A 138 7.44 3.84 8.50
N LEU A 139 7.18 4.74 7.55
CA LEU A 139 7.76 4.68 6.22
C LEU A 139 9.29 4.93 6.26
N LEU A 140 9.74 5.92 7.03
CA LEU A 140 11.15 6.23 7.27
C LEU A 140 11.90 4.98 7.77
N LYS A 141 11.33 4.31 8.79
CA LYS A 141 11.90 3.06 9.31
C LYS A 141 11.98 1.98 8.25
N ALA A 142 10.91 1.77 7.47
CA ALA A 142 10.90 0.75 6.42
C ALA A 142 11.93 1.04 5.32
N GLU A 143 12.15 2.30 4.97
CA GLU A 143 13.18 2.68 4.00
C GLU A 143 14.59 2.43 4.51
N GLY A 144 14.88 2.81 5.75
CA GLY A 144 16.20 2.57 6.34
C GLY A 144 16.54 1.08 6.39
N GLN A 145 15.52 0.23 6.55
CA GLN A 145 15.68 -1.23 6.60
C GLN A 145 15.75 -1.90 5.22
N PHE A 146 15.00 -1.43 4.24
CA PHE A 146 14.75 -2.22 3.02
C PHE A 146 15.00 -1.49 1.69
N LEU A 147 15.25 -0.18 1.68
CA LEU A 147 15.34 0.57 0.40
C LEU A 147 16.66 0.29 -0.35
N TYR A 148 17.70 -0.13 0.35
CA TYR A 148 19.03 -0.36 -0.22
C TYR A 148 19.41 -1.84 -0.14
N ASP A 149 19.98 -2.36 -1.23
CA ASP A 149 20.47 -3.76 -1.36
C ASP A 149 21.79 -4.00 -0.59
N LYS A 150 22.11 -3.15 0.38
CA LYS A 150 23.38 -3.19 1.12
C LYS A 150 23.16 -3.88 2.46
N GLU A 151 24.16 -4.64 2.89
CA GLU A 151 24.21 -5.24 4.24
C GLU A 151 24.27 -4.16 5.34
N GLU A 152 24.64 -2.93 4.98
CA GLU A 152 24.68 -1.79 5.90
C GLU A 152 23.38 -0.97 5.84
N TYR A 153 22.80 -0.78 7.02
CA TYR A 153 21.70 0.14 7.27
C TYR A 153 22.06 1.55 6.79
N SER A 154 21.21 2.13 5.94
CA SER A 154 21.37 3.50 5.44
C SER A 154 20.21 4.35 5.94
N PHE A 155 20.49 5.24 6.89
CA PHE A 155 19.48 6.12 7.45
C PHE A 155 18.89 7.07 6.37
N PRO A 156 17.55 7.18 6.21
CA PRO A 156 16.94 8.04 5.19
C PRO A 156 16.92 9.52 5.61
N THR A 157 18.10 10.14 5.62
CA THR A 157 18.30 11.53 6.10
C THR A 157 17.41 12.54 5.41
N ALA A 158 17.36 12.53 4.09
CA ALA A 158 16.59 13.51 3.31
C ALA A 158 15.08 13.49 3.63
N PHE A 159 14.53 12.31 3.94
CA PHE A 159 13.12 12.20 4.29
C PHE A 159 12.88 12.69 5.73
N LEU A 160 13.76 12.36 6.68
CA LEU A 160 13.67 12.92 8.03
C LEU A 160 13.82 14.44 8.03
N GLU A 161 14.78 14.98 7.28
CA GLU A 161 14.98 16.44 7.11
C GLU A 161 13.69 17.12 6.64
N SER A 162 12.99 16.51 5.67
CA SER A 162 11.71 17.02 5.18
C SER A 162 10.60 16.96 6.23
N ILE A 163 10.53 15.87 7.01
CA ILE A 163 9.57 15.72 8.12
C ILE A 163 9.82 16.78 9.20
N VAL A 164 11.06 16.93 9.64
CA VAL A 164 11.46 17.92 10.65
C VAL A 164 11.16 19.33 10.15
N GLY A 165 11.50 19.64 8.89
CA GLY A 165 11.17 20.92 8.27
C GLY A 165 9.66 21.21 8.29
N ALA A 166 8.82 20.23 7.95
CA ALA A 166 7.36 20.37 8.00
C ALA A 166 6.85 20.62 9.44
N ILE A 167 7.39 19.92 10.43
CA ILE A 167 7.02 20.07 11.85
C ILE A 167 7.44 21.45 12.39
N LEU A 168 8.61 21.96 12.00
CA LEU A 168 9.12 23.27 12.44
C LEU A 168 8.34 24.44 11.83
N VAL A 169 7.80 24.27 10.62
CA VAL A 169 6.96 25.28 9.96
C VAL A 169 5.51 25.23 10.45
N SER A 170 5.05 24.06 10.91
CA SER A 170 3.70 23.91 11.47
C SER A 170 3.58 24.66 12.79
N ASP A 171 2.42 25.24 13.08
CA ASP A 171 2.10 25.83 14.40
C ASP A 171 1.47 24.80 15.36
N ASN A 172 1.27 23.55 14.90
CA ASN A 172 0.63 22.50 15.67
C ASN A 172 1.54 21.97 16.79
N GLU A 173 1.20 22.30 18.05
CA GLU A 173 1.96 21.83 19.22
C GLU A 173 1.83 20.32 19.47
N ASP A 174 0.71 19.70 19.06
CA ASP A 174 0.49 18.29 19.31
C ASP A 174 1.37 17.42 18.42
N VAL A 175 1.59 17.79 17.15
CA VAL A 175 2.55 17.08 16.28
C VAL A 175 3.99 17.29 16.74
N ARG A 176 4.34 18.48 17.23
CA ARG A 176 5.66 18.74 17.83
C ARG A 176 5.90 17.87 19.04
N ARG A 177 4.94 17.85 19.96
CA ARG A 177 5.00 17.05 21.19
C ARG A 177 5.11 15.57 20.88
N ALA A 178 4.25 15.05 20.00
CA ALA A 178 4.28 13.67 19.55
C ALA A 178 5.64 13.30 18.92
N PHE A 179 6.22 14.18 18.08
CA PHE A 179 7.54 13.94 17.51
C PHE A 179 8.64 13.83 18.56
N ILE A 180 8.65 14.74 19.54
CA ILE A 180 9.66 14.76 20.60
C ILE A 180 9.52 13.52 21.48
N GLU A 181 8.34 13.33 22.08
CA GLU A 181 8.10 12.30 23.10
C GLU A 181 8.17 10.88 22.54
N GLU A 182 7.59 10.64 21.35
CA GLU A 182 7.48 9.29 20.78
C GLU A 182 8.69 8.91 19.92
N TYR A 183 9.46 9.88 19.41
CA TYR A 183 10.55 9.59 18.46
C TYR A 183 11.89 10.19 18.86
N ALA A 184 12.02 11.51 19.00
CA ALA A 184 13.33 12.14 19.24
C ALA A 184 13.93 11.80 20.62
N GLU A 185 13.10 11.61 21.64
CA GLU A 185 13.55 11.14 22.95
C GLU A 185 13.83 9.64 22.97
N GLN A 186 13.09 8.85 22.18
CA GLN A 186 13.17 7.39 22.20
C GLN A 186 14.32 6.82 21.36
N TYR A 187 14.75 7.52 20.32
CA TYR A 187 15.68 7.00 19.31
C TYR A 187 16.85 7.96 19.05
N ASP A 188 18.07 7.50 19.32
CA ASP A 188 19.28 8.33 19.20
C ASP A 188 19.62 8.72 17.75
N ASP A 189 19.32 7.85 16.78
CA ASP A 189 19.49 8.15 15.35
C ASP A 189 18.55 9.27 14.91
N ILE A 190 17.27 9.20 15.28
CA ILE A 190 16.31 10.29 15.07
C ILE A 190 16.83 11.56 15.71
N ARG A 191 17.21 11.53 17.00
CA ARG A 191 17.69 12.71 17.72
C ARG A 191 18.91 13.35 17.04
N PHE A 192 19.90 12.54 16.69
CA PHE A 192 21.11 12.99 16.03
C PHE A 192 20.81 13.64 14.68
N PHE A 193 20.03 12.97 13.83
CA PHE A 193 19.72 13.51 12.51
C PHE A 193 18.76 14.70 12.58
N THR A 194 17.86 14.77 13.56
CA THR A 194 17.07 15.97 13.83
C THR A 194 17.97 17.16 14.12
N PHE A 195 18.93 17.05 15.05
CA PHE A 195 19.85 18.15 15.34
C PHE A 195 20.75 18.54 14.16
N LYS A 196 21.03 17.59 13.26
CA LYS A 196 21.78 17.86 12.03
C LYS A 196 20.92 18.58 10.96
N SER A 197 19.61 18.40 11.01
CA SER A 197 18.65 18.92 10.02
C SER A 197 18.23 20.37 10.28
N VAL A 198 18.57 20.92 11.45
CA VAL A 198 18.25 22.28 11.92
C VAL A 198 19.49 23.16 11.84
#